data_AF-A0AAV4VAT7-F1
#
_entry.id   AF-A0AAV4VAT7-F1
#
_cell.length_a   1.000
_cell.length_b   1.000
_cell.length_c   1.000
_cell.angle_alpha   90.00
_cell.angle_beta   90.00
_cell.angle_gamma   90.00
#
_symmetry.space_group_name_H-M   'P 1'
#
loop_
_entity.id
_entity.type
_entity.pdbx_description
1 polymer ?
#
loop_
_entity_poly.entity_id
_entity_poly.type
_entity_poly.pdbx_seq_one_letter_code
_entity_poly.pdbx_strand_id
1 'polypeptide(L)'
;MFSLGLLFYAVHNQGKSLLLNSGCSMSSIKNNYNQLKMLSANTMGNLPQESREHVKLLLNCTPELRPDAFQTSKLPMFEDVGVKTLQYLDSLYQWDNLQKSQFYKGLPQIIAKMPKRVNLHRIVPCLAKEYHTPEMVPFVLPNVLLIAEEATKEEFQSLIMQAIIPLFRLQEPVQITLIFMQKMELLLSKCPQTVIANHVLPMIYRALESDAQQIQELCLSIIPKFASLIDYSAMKNALLPRIKKLCITTSYLSVRVNCLVCVGKLLEHLDKWLVLMKYFLPSSNSIQRTSCFDGCFRYSKTNYES
;
A
#
# COMPACT_ATOMS: atom_id res chain seq x y z
N MET A 1 6.98 -33.86 -18.39
CA MET A 1 6.52 -34.29 -17.05
C MET A 1 7.66 -34.75 -16.17
N PHE A 2 8.48 -35.71 -16.58
CA PHE A 2 9.65 -36.14 -15.78
C PHE A 2 10.60 -34.98 -15.40
N SER A 3 11.00 -34.16 -16.37
CA SER A 3 11.84 -32.98 -16.13
C SER A 3 11.18 -31.94 -15.22
N LEU A 4 9.85 -31.86 -15.23
CA LEU A 4 9.08 -30.98 -14.33
C LEU A 4 9.13 -31.52 -12.89
N GLY A 5 9.02 -32.83 -12.69
CA GLY A 5 9.19 -33.46 -11.37
C GLY A 5 10.58 -33.23 -10.78
N LEU A 6 11.63 -33.28 -11.61
CA LEU A 6 12.99 -32.96 -11.19
C LEU A 6 13.14 -31.49 -10.79
N LEU A 7 12.52 -30.58 -11.55
CA LEU A 7 12.51 -29.16 -11.22
C LEU A 7 11.80 -28.89 -9.89
N PHE A 8 10.63 -29.52 -9.68
CA PHE A 8 9.89 -29.44 -8.42
C PHE A 8 10.75 -29.85 -7.24
N TYR A 9 11.42 -31.00 -7.35
CA TYR A 9 12.33 -31.45 -6.31
C TYR A 9 13.47 -30.45 -6.08
N ALA A 10 14.11 -29.97 -7.14
CA ALA A 10 15.23 -29.04 -7.05
C ALA A 10 14.85 -27.72 -6.35
N VAL A 11 13.65 -27.16 -6.64
CA VAL A 11 13.17 -25.92 -6.01
C VAL A 11 13.04 -26.10 -4.49
N HIS A 12 12.49 -27.23 -4.04
CA HIS A 12 12.34 -27.52 -2.61
C HIS A 12 13.65 -27.98 -1.95
N ASN A 13 14.65 -28.38 -2.73
CA ASN A 13 15.95 -28.85 -2.26
C ASN A 13 17.07 -27.82 -2.46
N GLN A 14 16.75 -26.52 -2.35
CA GLN A 14 17.72 -25.42 -2.45
C GLN A 14 18.54 -25.41 -3.75
N GLY A 15 17.92 -25.80 -4.86
CA GLY A 15 18.56 -25.85 -6.19
C GLY A 15 19.39 -27.10 -6.46
N LYS A 16 19.49 -28.04 -5.52
CA LYS A 16 20.17 -29.32 -5.75
C LYS A 16 19.24 -30.31 -6.44
N SER A 17 19.53 -30.58 -7.70
CA SER A 17 18.84 -31.62 -8.47
C SER A 17 19.12 -33.02 -7.90
N LEU A 18 18.13 -33.90 -8.00
CA LEU A 18 18.27 -35.34 -7.75
C LEU A 18 19.29 -36.01 -8.66
N LEU A 19 19.43 -35.48 -9.89
CA LEU A 19 20.36 -35.99 -10.88
C LEU A 19 21.62 -35.13 -10.86
N LEU A 20 22.75 -35.74 -10.51
CA LEU A 20 24.05 -35.13 -10.67
C LEU A 20 24.36 -35.08 -12.18
N ASN A 21 24.57 -33.87 -12.68
CA ASN A 21 24.91 -33.61 -14.08
C ASN A 21 26.41 -33.90 -14.29
N SER A 22 26.81 -35.16 -14.14
CA SER A 22 28.20 -35.60 -14.25
C SER A 22 28.40 -36.46 -15.50
N GLY A 23 28.42 -35.79 -16.65
CA GLY A 23 28.91 -36.30 -17.94
C GLY A 23 28.03 -37.36 -18.61
N CYS A 24 28.13 -37.45 -19.94
CA CYS A 24 27.42 -38.44 -20.78
C CYS A 24 27.93 -39.89 -20.59
N SER A 25 28.52 -40.23 -19.45
CA SER A 25 29.05 -41.58 -19.22
C SER A 25 27.91 -42.55 -18.91
N MET A 26 27.96 -43.74 -19.53
CA MET A 26 26.93 -44.78 -19.36
C MET A 26 26.83 -45.27 -17.89
N SER A 27 27.93 -45.19 -17.13
CA SER A 27 27.97 -45.50 -15.70
C SER A 27 27.26 -44.45 -14.86
N SER A 28 27.43 -43.16 -15.17
CA SER A 28 26.69 -42.07 -14.51
C SER A 28 25.18 -42.21 -14.72
N ILE A 29 24.75 -42.53 -15.94
CA ILE A 29 23.32 -42.73 -16.28
C ILE A 29 22.74 -43.94 -15.54
N LYS A 30 23.46 -45.07 -15.48
CA LYS A 30 23.04 -46.26 -14.71
C LYS A 30 22.93 -45.97 -13.21
N ASN A 31 23.88 -45.23 -12.63
CA ASN A 31 23.83 -44.84 -11.23
C ASN A 31 22.63 -43.94 -10.93
N ASN A 32 22.39 -42.94 -11.77
CA ASN A 32 21.22 -42.06 -11.69
C ASN A 32 19.90 -42.85 -11.79
N TYR A 33 19.81 -43.82 -12.69
CA TYR A 33 18.64 -44.69 -12.81
C TYR A 33 18.40 -45.56 -11.57
N ASN A 34 19.45 -46.12 -10.99
CA ASN A 34 19.35 -46.90 -9.76
C ASN A 34 18.93 -46.03 -8.57
N GLN A 35 19.41 -44.79 -8.48
CA GLN A 35 18.98 -43.83 -7.46
C GLN A 35 17.50 -43.45 -7.62
N LEU A 36 17.01 -43.28 -8.86
CA LEU A 36 15.58 -43.03 -9.14
C LEU A 36 14.70 -44.21 -8.71
N LYS A 37 15.14 -45.46 -8.90
CA LYS A 37 14.41 -46.64 -8.39
C LYS A 37 14.35 -46.70 -6.87
N MET A 38 15.33 -46.11 -6.19
CA MET A 38 15.44 -46.06 -4.73
C MET A 38 14.85 -44.78 -4.11
N LEU A 39 14.02 -44.03 -4.86
CA LEU A 39 13.33 -42.85 -4.35
C LEU A 39 12.44 -43.20 -3.14
N SER A 40 12.98 -42.92 -1.95
CA SER A 40 12.31 -43.14 -0.67
C SER A 40 11.66 -41.84 -0.18
N ALA A 41 10.66 -41.98 0.71
CA ALA A 41 10.02 -40.82 1.35
C ALA A 41 11.02 -39.95 2.14
N ASN A 42 12.12 -40.55 2.64
CA ASN A 42 13.18 -39.85 3.37
C ASN A 42 14.02 -38.95 2.46
N THR A 43 14.29 -39.38 1.21
CA THR A 43 14.99 -38.57 0.21
C THR A 43 14.15 -37.35 -0.23
N MET A 44 12.83 -37.42 -0.04
CA MET A 44 11.86 -36.37 -0.34
C MET A 44 11.38 -35.60 0.91
N GLY A 45 12.10 -35.68 2.03
CA GLY A 45 11.72 -35.02 3.28
C GLY A 45 11.53 -33.50 3.17
N ASN A 46 12.24 -32.84 2.25
CA ASN A 46 12.15 -31.40 2.02
C ASN A 46 10.89 -30.97 1.23
N LEU A 47 10.14 -31.92 0.66
CA LEU A 47 8.88 -31.64 -0.03
C LEU A 47 7.70 -31.59 0.96
N PRO A 48 6.71 -30.71 0.73
CA PRO A 48 5.42 -30.75 1.43
C PRO A 48 4.76 -32.12 1.29
N GLN A 49 4.17 -32.63 2.36
CA GLN A 49 3.62 -33.99 2.43
C GLN A 49 2.60 -34.27 1.31
N GLU A 50 1.75 -33.30 0.98
CA GLU A 50 0.74 -33.37 -0.09
C GLU A 50 1.34 -33.45 -1.51
N SER A 51 2.55 -32.93 -1.70
CA SER A 51 3.23 -32.91 -3.00
C SER A 51 4.11 -34.13 -3.24
N ARG A 52 4.54 -34.85 -2.19
CA ARG A 52 5.50 -35.95 -2.28
C ARG A 52 5.04 -37.08 -3.20
N GLU A 53 3.79 -37.50 -3.07
CA GLU A 53 3.23 -38.59 -3.88
C GLU A 53 3.15 -38.20 -5.36
N HIS A 54 2.75 -36.95 -5.63
CA HIS A 54 2.63 -36.42 -6.98
C HIS A 54 4.00 -36.23 -7.65
N VAL A 55 5.01 -35.73 -6.92
CA VAL A 55 6.39 -35.65 -7.42
C VAL A 55 6.95 -37.06 -7.68
N LYS A 56 6.63 -38.05 -6.84
CA LYS A 56 7.02 -39.45 -7.07
C LYS A 56 6.44 -39.99 -8.37
N LEU A 57 5.17 -39.72 -8.65
CA LEU A 57 4.51 -40.11 -9.90
C LEU A 57 5.13 -39.42 -11.11
N LEU A 58 5.47 -38.13 -11.01
CA LEU A 58 6.16 -37.39 -12.07
C LEU A 58 7.56 -37.96 -12.36
N LEU A 59 8.26 -38.43 -11.32
CA LEU A 59 9.59 -39.03 -11.40
C LEU A 59 9.57 -40.54 -11.74
N ASN A 60 8.42 -41.11 -12.11
CA ASN A 60 8.33 -42.52 -12.43
C ASN A 60 9.17 -42.87 -13.68
N CYS A 61 9.88 -43.99 -13.60
CA CYS A 61 10.71 -44.49 -14.71
C CYS A 61 9.85 -44.88 -15.92
N THR A 62 8.65 -45.42 -15.68
CA THR A 62 7.71 -45.78 -16.74
C THR A 62 6.95 -44.55 -17.23
N PRO A 63 7.06 -44.17 -18.53
CA PRO A 63 6.43 -42.96 -19.05
C PRO A 63 4.90 -42.94 -18.95
N GLU A 64 4.25 -44.10 -19.11
CA GLU A 64 2.79 -44.25 -19.11
C GLU A 64 2.14 -44.02 -17.75
N LEU A 65 2.90 -44.24 -16.67
CA LEU A 65 2.42 -44.04 -15.29
C LEU A 65 2.57 -42.59 -14.81
N ARG A 66 3.15 -41.70 -15.63
CA ARG A 66 3.30 -40.28 -15.28
C ARG A 66 1.99 -39.56 -15.59
N PRO A 67 1.54 -38.66 -14.71
CA PRO A 67 0.37 -37.85 -14.98
C PRO A 67 0.60 -36.97 -16.21
N ASP A 68 -0.47 -36.71 -16.95
CA ASP A 68 -0.44 -35.77 -18.06
C ASP A 68 -0.38 -34.31 -17.57
N ALA A 69 -0.29 -33.35 -18.50
CA ALA A 69 -0.22 -31.93 -18.16
C ALA A 69 -1.49 -31.45 -17.42
N PHE A 70 -2.65 -31.98 -17.79
CA PHE A 70 -3.95 -31.57 -17.27
C PHE A 70 -4.15 -32.08 -15.84
N GLN A 71 -3.84 -33.34 -15.58
CA GLN A 71 -3.81 -33.97 -14.27
C GLN A 71 -2.81 -33.27 -13.35
N THR A 72 -1.63 -32.90 -13.87
CA THR A 72 -0.63 -32.14 -13.11
C THR A 72 -1.14 -30.73 -12.75
N SER A 73 -1.92 -30.08 -13.60
CA SER A 73 -2.49 -28.76 -13.29
C SER A 73 -3.52 -28.78 -12.16
N LYS A 74 -4.13 -29.95 -11.89
CA LYS A 74 -5.15 -30.15 -10.86
C LYS A 74 -4.59 -30.64 -9.52
N LEU A 75 -3.27 -30.57 -9.34
CA LEU A 75 -2.65 -31.02 -8.10
C LEU A 75 -3.03 -30.10 -6.92
N PRO A 76 -3.27 -30.66 -5.72
CA PRO A 76 -3.62 -29.88 -4.53
C PRO A 76 -2.62 -28.77 -4.19
N MET A 77 -1.35 -28.96 -4.54
CA MET A 77 -0.30 -27.96 -4.32
C MET A 77 -0.52 -26.65 -5.09
N PHE A 78 -1.33 -26.65 -6.15
CA PHE A 78 -1.71 -25.46 -6.90
C PHE A 78 -3.06 -24.88 -6.45
N GLU A 79 -3.74 -25.53 -5.49
CA GLU A 79 -5.01 -25.03 -4.96
C GLU A 79 -4.87 -24.00 -3.84
N ASP A 80 -3.63 -23.60 -3.54
CA ASP A 80 -3.32 -22.56 -2.57
C ASP A 80 -4.02 -21.24 -2.89
N VAL A 81 -4.43 -20.54 -1.84
CA VAL A 81 -5.18 -19.27 -1.94
C VAL A 81 -4.37 -18.22 -2.70
N GLY A 82 -3.04 -18.19 -2.53
CA GLY A 82 -2.15 -17.29 -3.25
C GLY A 82 -2.12 -17.58 -4.75
N VAL A 83 -2.02 -18.86 -5.13
CA VAL A 83 -2.02 -19.28 -6.54
C VAL A 83 -3.35 -18.93 -7.22
N LYS A 84 -4.48 -19.24 -6.58
CA LYS A 84 -5.82 -18.87 -7.08
C LYS A 84 -5.95 -17.36 -7.22
N THR A 85 -5.43 -16.58 -6.27
CA THR A 85 -5.44 -15.11 -6.33
C THR A 85 -4.66 -14.58 -7.52
N LEU A 86 -3.47 -15.14 -7.80
CA LEU A 86 -2.68 -14.76 -8.98
C LEU A 86 -3.40 -15.11 -10.30
N GLN A 87 -4.07 -16.25 -10.37
CA GLN A 87 -4.89 -16.62 -11.52
C GLN A 87 -6.07 -15.65 -11.70
N TYR A 88 -6.75 -15.28 -10.61
CA TYR A 88 -7.82 -14.29 -10.65
C TYR A 88 -7.31 -12.94 -11.14
N LEU A 89 -6.15 -12.48 -10.63
CA LEU A 89 -5.49 -11.25 -11.08
C LEU A 89 -5.24 -11.24 -12.60
N ASP A 90 -4.89 -12.39 -13.18
CA ASP A 90 -4.65 -12.52 -14.63
C ASP A 90 -5.96 -12.49 -15.45
N SER A 91 -7.07 -12.95 -14.87
CA SER A 91 -8.41 -12.96 -15.51
C SER A 91 -9.25 -11.70 -15.26
N LEU A 92 -8.77 -10.74 -14.45
CA LEU A 92 -9.54 -9.57 -14.01
C LEU A 92 -10.17 -8.78 -15.14
N TYR A 93 -9.52 -8.71 -16.31
CA TYR A 93 -10.04 -7.94 -17.44
C TYR A 93 -11.44 -8.38 -17.89
N GLN A 94 -11.79 -9.65 -17.70
CA GLN A 94 -13.08 -10.23 -18.11
C GLN A 94 -14.19 -9.97 -17.08
N TRP A 95 -13.86 -9.52 -15.88
CA TRP A 95 -14.81 -9.37 -14.77
C TRP A 95 -15.49 -8.00 -14.81
N ASP A 96 -16.70 -7.95 -14.27
CA ASP A 96 -17.41 -6.69 -14.08
C ASP A 96 -16.86 -5.90 -12.88
N ASN A 97 -17.18 -4.60 -12.81
CA ASN A 97 -16.68 -3.73 -11.75
C ASN A 97 -17.16 -4.19 -10.36
N LEU A 98 -18.34 -4.81 -10.26
CA LEU A 98 -18.88 -5.31 -9.01
C LEU A 98 -18.04 -6.47 -8.48
N GLN A 99 -17.77 -7.51 -9.28
CA GLN A 99 -16.93 -8.64 -8.90
C GLN A 99 -15.51 -8.18 -8.55
N LYS A 100 -14.94 -7.29 -9.38
CA LYS A 100 -13.62 -6.69 -9.08
C LYS A 100 -13.60 -6.01 -7.73
N SER A 101 -14.62 -5.20 -7.40
CA SER A 101 -14.68 -4.47 -6.13
C SER A 101 -14.74 -5.42 -4.92
N GLN A 102 -15.46 -6.53 -5.04
CA GLN A 102 -15.53 -7.55 -3.98
C GLN A 102 -14.19 -8.26 -3.80
N PHE A 103 -13.52 -8.61 -4.90
CA PHE A 103 -12.21 -9.22 -4.89
C PHE A 103 -11.17 -8.32 -4.22
N TYR A 104 -11.09 -7.04 -4.59
CA TYR A 104 -10.13 -6.10 -4.01
C TYR A 104 -10.35 -5.86 -2.51
N LYS A 105 -11.58 -6.01 -1.99
CA LYS A 105 -11.86 -5.93 -0.55
C LYS A 105 -11.29 -7.12 0.23
N GLY A 106 -11.25 -8.31 -0.37
CA GLY A 106 -10.69 -9.52 0.25
C GLY A 106 -9.17 -9.65 0.12
N LEU A 107 -8.58 -8.95 -0.86
CA LEU A 107 -7.16 -9.03 -1.18
C LEU A 107 -6.18 -8.66 -0.03
N PRO A 108 -6.47 -7.74 0.92
CA PRO A 108 -5.54 -7.41 2.00
C PRO A 108 -5.13 -8.61 2.86
N GLN A 109 -6.06 -9.53 3.12
CA GLN A 109 -5.81 -10.73 3.94
C GLN A 109 -4.84 -11.70 3.25
N ILE A 110 -4.83 -11.68 1.93
CA ILE A 110 -4.00 -12.55 1.10
C ILE A 110 -2.63 -11.92 0.92
N ILE A 111 -2.55 -10.60 0.68
CA ILE A 111 -1.29 -9.84 0.55
C ILE A 111 -0.36 -10.10 1.73
N ALA A 112 -0.89 -10.12 2.97
CA ALA A 112 -0.11 -10.35 4.18
C ALA A 112 0.56 -11.75 4.24
N LYS A 113 0.06 -12.72 3.49
CA LYS A 113 0.61 -14.09 3.41
C LYS A 113 1.54 -14.28 2.22
N MET A 114 1.53 -13.35 1.27
CA MET A 114 2.27 -13.48 0.02
C MET A 114 3.71 -12.99 0.16
N PRO A 115 4.66 -13.59 -0.57
CA PRO A 115 6.04 -13.11 -0.56
C PRO A 115 6.12 -11.67 -1.06
N LYS A 116 6.89 -10.82 -0.37
CA LYS A 116 7.10 -9.40 -0.70
C LYS A 116 7.41 -9.17 -2.19
N ARG A 117 8.24 -10.02 -2.79
CA ARG A 117 8.60 -9.94 -4.23
C ARG A 117 7.38 -10.08 -5.15
N VAL A 118 6.43 -10.95 -4.81
CA VAL A 118 5.19 -11.14 -5.59
C VAL A 118 4.27 -9.94 -5.41
N ASN A 119 4.14 -9.43 -4.19
CA ASN A 119 3.36 -8.23 -3.89
C ASN A 119 3.84 -7.03 -4.72
N LEU A 120 5.16 -6.79 -4.74
CA LEU A 120 5.75 -5.64 -5.45
C LEU A 120 5.77 -5.78 -6.97
N HIS A 121 6.15 -6.94 -7.52
CA HIS A 121 6.37 -7.07 -8.96
C HIS A 121 5.20 -7.66 -9.74
N ARG A 122 4.23 -8.30 -9.06
CA ARG A 122 3.07 -8.88 -9.72
C ARG A 122 1.78 -8.17 -9.32
N ILE A 123 1.51 -8.04 -8.03
CA ILE A 123 0.23 -7.49 -7.55
C ILE A 123 0.15 -5.98 -7.83
N VAL A 124 1.13 -5.19 -7.37
CA VAL A 124 1.12 -3.72 -7.56
C VAL A 124 0.95 -3.32 -9.03
N PRO A 125 1.70 -3.87 -10.01
CA PRO A 125 1.52 -3.50 -11.42
C PRO A 125 0.16 -3.88 -11.98
N CYS A 126 -0.43 -5.00 -11.53
CA CYS A 126 -1.79 -5.38 -11.94
C CYS A 126 -2.83 -4.40 -11.37
N LEU A 127 -2.69 -4.01 -10.11
CA LEU A 127 -3.56 -3.03 -9.46
C LEU A 127 -3.44 -1.63 -10.09
N ALA A 128 -2.23 -1.22 -10.47
CA ALA A 128 -1.99 0.08 -11.10
C ALA A 128 -2.70 0.24 -12.46
N LYS A 129 -3.01 -0.85 -13.17
CA LYS A 129 -3.77 -0.78 -14.44
C LYS A 129 -5.19 -0.26 -14.25
N GLU A 130 -5.79 -0.50 -13.08
CA GLU A 130 -7.17 -0.09 -12.77
C GLU A 130 -7.27 1.40 -12.38
N TYR A 131 -6.15 2.12 -12.26
CA TYR A 131 -6.15 3.56 -11.94
C TYR A 131 -6.81 4.44 -13.00
N HIS A 132 -6.98 3.92 -14.21
CA HIS A 132 -7.73 4.59 -15.28
C HIS A 132 -9.24 4.65 -15.02
N THR A 133 -9.75 3.85 -14.07
CA THR A 133 -11.17 3.80 -13.68
C THR A 133 -11.33 4.39 -12.28
N PRO A 134 -11.66 5.69 -12.14
CA PRO A 134 -11.68 6.38 -10.83
C PRO A 134 -12.58 5.70 -9.79
N GLU A 135 -13.70 5.11 -10.20
CA GLU A 135 -14.64 4.39 -9.32
C GLU A 135 -14.01 3.17 -8.63
N MET A 136 -13.00 2.55 -9.24
CA MET A 136 -12.33 1.36 -8.72
C MET A 136 -11.16 1.70 -7.80
N VAL A 137 -10.61 2.91 -7.92
CA VAL A 137 -9.44 3.37 -7.13
C VAL A 137 -9.65 3.24 -5.62
N PRO A 138 -10.81 3.56 -5.02
CA PRO A 138 -11.03 3.39 -3.58
C PRO A 138 -10.87 1.94 -3.07
N PHE A 139 -11.09 0.94 -3.93
CA PHE A 139 -10.94 -0.47 -3.57
C PHE A 139 -9.50 -0.95 -3.79
N VAL A 140 -8.82 -0.40 -4.79
CA VAL A 140 -7.47 -0.82 -5.17
C VAL A 140 -6.39 -0.12 -4.34
N LEU A 141 -6.57 1.18 -4.08
CA LEU A 141 -5.57 2.03 -3.41
C LEU A 141 -5.18 1.52 -2.01
N PRO A 142 -6.11 1.08 -1.13
CA PRO A 142 -5.73 0.54 0.19
C PRO A 142 -4.79 -0.67 0.09
N ASN A 143 -4.98 -1.53 -0.91
CA ASN A 143 -4.13 -2.70 -1.14
C ASN A 143 -2.70 -2.29 -1.52
N VAL A 144 -2.56 -1.29 -2.40
CA VAL A 144 -1.23 -0.80 -2.80
C VAL A 144 -0.53 -0.09 -1.65
N LEU A 145 -1.26 0.69 -0.84
CA LEU A 145 -0.70 1.34 0.34
C LEU A 145 -0.30 0.34 1.43
N LEU A 146 -1.02 -0.77 1.59
CA LEU A 146 -0.63 -1.85 2.49
C LEU A 146 0.72 -2.47 2.06
N ILE A 147 0.90 -2.75 0.77
CA ILE A 147 2.18 -3.24 0.24
C ILE A 147 3.29 -2.21 0.43
N ALA A 148 2.97 -0.91 0.31
CA ALA A 148 3.92 0.17 0.52
C ALA A 148 4.42 0.29 1.96
N GLU A 149 3.67 -0.18 2.97
CA GLU A 149 4.10 -0.20 4.37
C GLU A 149 5.31 -1.13 4.59
N GLU A 150 5.29 -2.31 3.95
CA GLU A 150 6.37 -3.30 4.03
C GLU A 150 7.52 -3.05 3.04
N ALA A 151 7.31 -2.16 2.06
CA ALA A 151 8.30 -1.79 1.06
C ALA A 151 9.40 -0.90 1.65
N THR A 152 10.64 -1.00 1.14
CA THR A 152 11.68 -0.02 1.46
C THR A 152 11.40 1.30 0.76
N LYS A 153 12.15 2.35 1.13
CA LYS A 153 11.98 3.68 0.52
C LYS A 153 12.32 3.65 -0.97
N GLU A 154 13.35 2.89 -1.34
CA GLU A 154 13.84 2.74 -2.72
C GLU A 154 12.84 1.95 -3.57
N GLU A 155 12.29 0.87 -3.03
CA GLU A 155 11.25 0.07 -3.69
C GLU A 155 9.98 0.90 -3.90
N PHE A 156 9.56 1.67 -2.90
CA PHE A 156 8.40 2.55 -3.02
C PHE A 156 8.60 3.59 -4.15
N GLN A 157 9.75 4.25 -4.17
CA GLN A 157 10.03 5.30 -5.16
C GLN A 157 10.15 4.76 -6.59
N SER A 158 10.73 3.57 -6.76
CA SER A 158 10.94 2.97 -8.08
C SER A 158 9.69 2.27 -8.62
N LEU A 159 8.92 1.57 -7.78
CA LEU A 159 7.84 0.69 -8.22
C LEU A 159 6.43 1.24 -7.99
N ILE A 160 6.21 2.03 -6.94
CA ILE A 160 4.86 2.43 -6.49
C ILE A 160 4.60 3.92 -6.79
N MET A 161 5.55 4.78 -6.49
CA MET A 161 5.37 6.24 -6.47
C MET A 161 4.88 6.80 -7.81
N GLN A 162 5.49 6.39 -8.92
CA GLN A 162 5.11 6.88 -10.26
C GLN A 162 3.64 6.57 -10.60
N ALA A 163 3.12 5.43 -10.13
CA ALA A 163 1.74 5.03 -10.37
C ALA A 163 0.74 5.81 -9.50
N ILE A 164 1.15 6.24 -8.29
CA ILE A 164 0.28 6.96 -7.35
C ILE A 164 0.24 8.48 -7.64
N ILE A 165 1.29 9.07 -8.21
CA ILE A 165 1.35 10.52 -8.48
C ILE A 165 0.10 11.08 -9.20
N PRO A 166 -0.45 10.44 -10.26
CA PRO A 166 -1.67 10.90 -10.92
C PRO A 166 -2.88 10.90 -9.99
N LEU A 167 -2.96 9.92 -9.08
CA LEU A 167 -4.09 9.75 -8.16
C LEU A 167 -4.20 10.91 -7.17
N PHE A 168 -3.10 11.54 -6.80
CA PHE A 168 -3.13 12.74 -5.94
C PHE A 168 -3.96 13.86 -6.54
N ARG A 169 -4.15 13.90 -7.88
CA ARG A 169 -4.94 14.93 -8.55
C ARG A 169 -6.44 14.63 -8.54
N LEU A 170 -6.86 13.39 -8.32
CA LEU A 170 -8.26 12.99 -8.33
C LEU A 170 -8.98 13.54 -7.09
N GLN A 171 -10.14 14.15 -7.32
CA GLN A 171 -11.02 14.65 -6.26
C GLN A 171 -12.23 13.74 -6.07
N GLU A 172 -12.71 13.15 -7.17
CA GLU A 172 -13.81 12.22 -7.19
C GLU A 172 -13.32 10.81 -7.57
N PRO A 173 -13.80 9.76 -6.88
CA PRO A 173 -14.62 9.79 -5.67
C PRO A 173 -13.88 10.30 -4.41
N VAL A 174 -14.60 10.98 -3.52
CA VAL A 174 -14.07 11.59 -2.27
C VAL A 174 -13.25 10.62 -1.38
N GLN A 175 -13.58 9.33 -1.45
CA GLN A 175 -12.91 8.24 -0.74
C GLN A 175 -11.42 8.16 -1.09
N ILE A 176 -11.00 8.53 -2.30
CA ILE A 176 -9.58 8.53 -2.70
C ILE A 176 -8.79 9.49 -1.81
N THR A 177 -9.27 10.73 -1.69
CA THR A 177 -8.64 11.74 -0.85
C THR A 177 -8.64 11.29 0.61
N LEU A 178 -9.75 10.71 1.09
CA LEU A 178 -9.86 10.19 2.45
C LEU A 178 -8.79 9.11 2.74
N ILE A 179 -8.61 8.14 1.84
CA ILE A 179 -7.62 7.06 2.00
C ILE A 179 -6.19 7.64 2.06
N PHE A 180 -5.86 8.61 1.20
CA PHE A 180 -4.56 9.26 1.26
C PHE A 180 -4.34 10.02 2.56
N MET A 181 -5.35 10.74 3.04
CA MET A 181 -5.27 11.41 4.34
C MET A 181 -5.05 10.40 5.48
N GLN A 182 -5.76 9.26 5.48
CA GLN A 182 -5.58 8.23 6.51
C GLN A 182 -4.17 7.62 6.52
N LYS A 183 -3.53 7.53 5.35
CA LYS A 183 -2.17 6.97 5.19
C LYS A 183 -1.11 8.03 4.93
N MET A 184 -1.34 9.26 5.37
CA MET A 184 -0.44 10.38 5.08
C MET A 184 0.94 10.21 5.73
N GLU A 185 1.02 9.66 6.93
CA GLU A 185 2.31 9.40 7.61
C GLU A 185 3.21 8.46 6.79
N LEU A 186 2.63 7.42 6.18
CA LEU A 186 3.34 6.53 5.27
C LEU A 186 3.87 7.30 4.06
N LEU A 187 3.02 8.10 3.40
CA LEU A 187 3.42 8.88 2.24
C LEU A 187 4.57 9.85 2.58
N LEU A 188 4.48 10.55 3.70
CA LEU A 188 5.48 11.54 4.10
C LEU A 188 6.83 10.87 4.47
N SER A 189 6.80 9.66 5.02
CA SER A 189 8.03 8.93 5.35
C SER A 189 8.75 8.35 4.12
N LYS A 190 8.02 7.98 3.06
CA LYS A 190 8.57 7.32 1.87
C LYS A 190 8.79 8.27 0.68
N CYS A 191 7.97 9.30 0.52
CA CYS A 191 8.07 10.25 -0.58
C CYS A 191 9.30 11.17 -0.44
N PRO A 192 9.96 11.52 -1.56
CA PRO A 192 10.97 12.58 -1.56
C PRO A 192 10.32 13.97 -1.41
N GLN A 193 11.07 14.93 -0.88
CA GLN A 193 10.60 16.30 -0.64
C GLN A 193 10.04 16.97 -1.90
N THR A 194 10.61 16.69 -3.07
CA THR A 194 10.13 17.21 -4.36
C THR A 194 8.70 16.79 -4.66
N VAL A 195 8.35 15.53 -4.41
CA VAL A 195 6.99 14.99 -4.62
C VAL A 195 6.04 15.51 -3.55
N ILE A 196 6.52 15.65 -2.31
CA ILE A 196 5.72 16.23 -1.22
C ILE A 196 5.30 17.66 -1.59
N ALA A 197 6.26 18.50 -2.01
CA ALA A 197 5.98 19.87 -2.39
C ALA A 197 5.06 20.00 -3.61
N ASN A 198 5.32 19.21 -4.67
CA ASN A 198 4.64 19.36 -5.96
C ASN A 198 3.28 18.65 -6.05
N HIS A 199 3.05 17.61 -5.24
CA HIS A 199 1.86 16.76 -5.38
C HIS A 199 1.09 16.58 -4.07
N VAL A 200 1.77 16.30 -2.96
CA VAL A 200 1.11 16.02 -1.67
C VAL A 200 0.55 17.31 -1.06
N LEU A 201 1.31 18.41 -1.05
CA LEU A 201 0.83 19.71 -0.54
C LEU A 201 -0.38 20.24 -1.31
N PRO A 202 -0.39 20.27 -2.67
CA PRO A 202 -1.59 20.64 -3.42
C PRO A 202 -2.81 19.75 -3.15
N MET A 203 -2.61 18.46 -2.83
CA MET A 203 -3.70 17.58 -2.39
C MET A 203 -4.22 17.99 -1.00
N ILE A 204 -3.35 18.30 -0.06
CA ILE A 204 -3.71 18.80 1.28
C ILE A 204 -4.49 20.13 1.18
N TYR A 205 -4.06 21.06 0.33
CA TYR A 205 -4.76 22.33 0.14
C TYR A 205 -6.18 22.12 -0.37
N ARG A 206 -6.37 21.19 -1.31
CA ARG A 206 -7.70 20.82 -1.82
C ARG A 206 -8.53 20.08 -0.78
N ALA A 207 -7.90 19.25 0.06
CA ALA A 207 -8.58 18.57 1.16
C ALA A 207 -9.14 19.55 2.22
N LEU A 208 -8.42 20.64 2.52
CA LEU A 208 -8.91 21.72 3.38
C LEU A 208 -10.10 22.48 2.79
N GLU A 209 -10.18 22.54 1.46
CA GLU A 209 -11.25 23.21 0.71
C GLU A 209 -12.40 22.27 0.34
N SER A 210 -12.32 20.98 0.68
CA SER A 210 -13.37 19.98 0.43
C SER A 210 -14.59 20.23 1.31
N ASP A 211 -15.80 19.94 0.83
CA ASP A 211 -17.04 20.02 1.63
C ASP A 211 -17.20 18.90 2.66
N ALA A 212 -16.38 17.85 2.57
CA ALA A 212 -16.45 16.70 3.46
C ALA A 212 -15.82 17.00 4.83
N GLN A 213 -16.65 17.10 5.88
CA GLN A 213 -16.23 17.34 7.27
C GLN A 213 -15.10 16.38 7.72
N GLN A 214 -15.25 15.09 7.44
CA GLN A 214 -14.28 14.07 7.85
C GLN A 214 -12.88 14.31 7.24
N ILE A 215 -12.81 14.76 5.98
CA ILE A 215 -11.54 15.07 5.32
C ILE A 215 -10.91 16.31 5.93
N GLN A 216 -11.71 17.36 6.18
CA GLN A 216 -11.24 18.59 6.81
C GLN A 216 -10.63 18.30 8.19
N GLU A 217 -11.34 17.55 9.04
CA GLU A 217 -10.87 17.20 10.39
C GLU A 217 -9.58 16.38 10.35
N LEU A 218 -9.53 15.36 9.50
CA LEU A 218 -8.35 14.51 9.36
C LEU A 218 -7.16 15.32 8.84
N CYS A 219 -7.36 16.16 7.84
CA CYS A 219 -6.34 17.04 7.29
C CYS A 219 -5.74 17.98 8.36
N LEU A 220 -6.60 18.63 9.17
CA LEU A 220 -6.17 19.53 10.26
C LEU A 220 -5.37 18.78 11.35
N SER A 221 -5.67 17.50 11.57
CA SER A 221 -4.94 16.68 12.55
C SER A 221 -3.54 16.26 12.10
N ILE A 222 -3.34 16.12 10.78
CA ILE A 222 -2.09 15.63 10.20
C ILE A 222 -1.13 16.78 9.91
N ILE A 223 -1.61 17.94 9.44
CA ILE A 223 -0.78 19.10 9.07
C ILE A 223 0.35 19.41 10.08
N PRO A 224 0.10 19.46 11.40
CA PRO A 224 1.16 19.75 12.36
C PRO A 224 2.28 18.70 12.40
N LYS A 225 1.98 17.43 12.10
CA LYS A 225 2.95 16.31 12.18
C LYS A 225 4.08 16.43 11.17
N PHE A 226 3.88 17.18 10.09
CA PHE A 226 4.87 17.36 9.03
C PHE A 226 5.15 18.83 8.73
N ALA A 227 4.86 19.71 9.70
CA ALA A 227 5.14 21.14 9.59
C ALA A 227 6.62 21.42 9.27
N SER A 228 7.55 20.61 9.79
CA SER A 228 8.99 20.69 9.51
C SER A 228 9.38 20.41 8.06
N LEU A 229 8.51 19.76 7.27
CA LEU A 229 8.72 19.47 5.85
C LEU A 229 8.12 20.55 4.93
N ILE A 230 7.41 21.54 5.49
CA ILE A 230 6.74 22.61 4.74
C ILE A 230 7.59 23.88 4.83
N ASP A 231 7.95 24.44 3.68
CA ASP A 231 8.66 25.71 3.64
C ASP A 231 7.83 26.83 4.29
N TYR A 232 8.51 27.73 5.01
CA TYR A 232 7.89 28.86 5.70
C TYR A 232 6.99 29.70 4.79
N SER A 233 7.40 29.93 3.54
CA SER A 233 6.60 30.65 2.54
C SER A 233 5.27 29.95 2.23
N ALA A 234 5.30 28.63 2.02
CA ALA A 234 4.10 27.84 1.75
C ALA A 234 3.18 27.80 2.99
N MET A 235 3.75 27.67 4.19
CA MET A 235 2.99 27.71 5.43
C MET A 235 2.27 29.04 5.62
N LYS A 236 2.99 30.16 5.46
CA LYS A 236 2.49 31.52 5.65
C LYS A 236 1.49 31.98 4.59
N ASN A 237 1.78 31.70 3.31
CA ASN A 237 1.06 32.28 2.17
C ASN A 237 -0.02 31.35 1.60
N ALA A 238 0.09 30.03 1.81
CA ALA A 238 -0.86 29.08 1.25
C ALA A 238 -1.70 28.37 2.33
N LEU A 239 -1.05 27.83 3.37
CA LEU A 239 -1.71 26.95 4.34
C LEU A 239 -2.51 27.74 5.40
N LEU A 240 -1.90 28.73 6.06
CA LEU A 240 -2.58 29.54 7.08
C LEU A 240 -3.81 30.32 6.56
N PRO A 241 -3.79 30.96 5.37
CA PRO A 241 -4.98 31.62 4.83
C PRO A 241 -6.14 30.66 4.59
N ARG A 242 -5.85 29.42 4.16
CA ARG A 242 -6.85 28.38 3.94
C ARG A 242 -7.47 27.89 5.24
N ILE A 243 -6.66 27.65 6.28
CA ILE A 243 -7.16 27.29 7.60
C ILE A 243 -8.02 28.42 8.19
N LYS A 244 -7.61 29.69 8.04
CA LYS A 244 -8.41 30.85 8.46
C LYS A 244 -9.75 30.88 7.74
N LYS A 245 -9.75 30.75 6.41
CA LYS A 245 -10.97 30.72 5.59
C LYS A 245 -11.89 29.58 6.03
N LEU A 246 -11.34 28.38 6.23
CA LEU A 246 -12.08 27.20 6.69
C LEU A 246 -12.72 27.45 8.06
N CYS A 247 -11.98 27.98 9.02
CA CYS A 247 -12.48 28.28 10.37
C CYS A 247 -13.64 29.28 10.38
N ILE A 248 -13.64 30.26 9.46
CA ILE A 248 -14.70 31.27 9.35
C ILE A 248 -15.92 30.71 8.60
N THR A 249 -15.69 29.96 7.53
CA THR A 249 -16.73 29.52 6.60
C THR A 249 -17.49 28.30 7.11
N THR A 250 -16.81 27.39 7.81
CA THR A 250 -17.42 26.13 8.27
C THR A 250 -18.55 26.38 9.27
N SER A 251 -19.64 25.62 9.15
CA SER A 251 -20.74 25.57 10.11
C SER A 251 -20.47 24.61 11.27
N TYR A 252 -19.49 23.70 11.13
CA TYR A 252 -19.20 22.66 12.10
C TYR A 252 -18.27 23.17 13.21
N LEU A 253 -18.72 23.06 14.47
CA LEU A 253 -17.92 23.46 15.63
C LEU A 253 -16.63 22.62 15.75
N SER A 254 -16.71 21.32 15.48
CA SER A 254 -15.54 20.42 15.54
C SER A 254 -14.43 20.86 14.60
N VAL A 255 -14.77 21.24 13.37
CA VAL A 255 -13.81 21.76 12.38
C VAL A 255 -13.20 23.08 12.86
N ARG A 256 -13.97 23.98 13.47
CA ARG A 256 -13.44 25.23 14.04
C ARG A 256 -12.44 24.96 15.15
N VAL A 257 -12.77 24.07 16.10
CA VAL A 257 -11.87 23.68 17.19
C VAL A 257 -10.59 23.08 16.62
N ASN A 258 -10.69 22.15 15.68
CA ASN A 258 -9.53 21.54 15.03
C ASN A 258 -8.67 22.56 14.25
N CYS A 259 -9.27 23.59 13.63
CA CYS A 259 -8.51 24.68 13.01
C CYS A 259 -7.66 25.42 14.05
N LEU A 260 -8.24 25.75 15.21
CA LEU A 260 -7.53 26.46 16.28
C LEU A 260 -6.42 25.61 16.88
N VAL A 261 -6.68 24.33 17.13
CA VAL A 261 -5.66 23.38 17.62
C VAL A 261 -4.53 23.22 16.60
N CYS A 262 -4.86 23.11 15.30
CA CYS A 262 -3.88 23.01 14.23
C CYS A 262 -2.98 24.25 14.18
N VAL A 263 -3.55 25.47 14.20
CA VAL A 263 -2.79 26.72 14.25
C VAL A 263 -1.95 26.81 15.52
N GLY A 264 -2.51 26.39 16.67
CA GLY A 264 -1.81 26.31 17.95
C GLY A 264 -0.53 25.50 17.87
N LYS A 265 -0.58 24.31 17.27
CA LYS A 265 0.59 23.44 17.08
C LYS A 265 1.57 23.99 16.02
N LEU A 266 1.08 24.67 14.99
CA LEU A 266 1.92 25.28 13.97
C LEU A 266 2.68 26.52 14.47
N LEU A 267 2.24 27.17 15.56
CA LEU A 267 2.92 28.32 16.15
C LEU A 267 4.36 28.00 16.60
N GLU A 268 4.66 26.76 16.94
CA GLU A 268 6.03 26.33 17.31
C GLU A 268 7.00 26.44 16.13
N HIS A 269 6.48 26.38 14.90
CA HIS A 269 7.25 26.43 13.65
C HIS A 269 7.14 27.79 12.93
N LEU A 270 6.45 28.77 13.52
CA LEU A 270 6.19 30.08 12.93
C LEU A 270 6.63 31.21 13.86
N ASP A 271 6.97 32.36 13.29
CA ASP A 271 7.23 33.55 14.10
C ASP A 271 5.96 33.95 14.85
N LYS A 272 6.01 33.88 16.19
CA LYS A 272 4.90 34.20 17.11
C LYS A 272 4.22 35.55 16.77
N TRP A 273 5.02 36.52 16.33
CA TRP A 273 4.57 37.87 15.97
C TRP A 273 3.64 37.90 14.75
N LEU A 274 3.91 37.06 13.73
CA LEU A 274 3.16 37.07 12.48
C LEU A 274 1.74 36.51 12.65
N VAL A 275 1.59 35.51 13.52
CA VAL A 275 0.32 34.82 13.75
C VAL A 275 -0.60 35.68 14.63
N LEU A 276 -0.07 36.27 15.70
CA LEU A 276 -0.82 37.16 16.60
C LEU A 276 -1.40 38.39 15.86
N MET A 277 -0.60 39.05 15.02
CA MET A 277 -1.02 40.32 14.39
C MET A 277 -1.92 40.17 13.16
N LYS A 278 -1.76 39.10 12.35
CA LYS A 278 -2.48 38.97 11.07
C LYS A 278 -3.66 38.00 11.09
N TYR A 279 -3.66 37.05 12.02
CA TYR A 279 -4.65 35.97 12.07
C TYR A 279 -5.59 36.06 13.28
N PHE A 280 -5.12 36.56 14.42
CA PHE A 280 -5.93 36.67 15.65
C PHE A 280 -6.59 38.03 15.87
N LEU A 281 -6.01 39.13 15.38
CA LEU A 281 -6.69 40.42 15.35
C LEU A 281 -7.59 40.50 14.10
N PRO A 282 -8.92 40.51 14.25
CA PRO A 282 -9.77 40.93 13.15
C PRO A 282 -9.47 42.41 12.90
N SER A 283 -9.31 42.79 11.63
CA SER A 283 -9.54 44.17 11.21
C SER A 283 -10.87 44.64 11.80
N SER A 284 -10.76 45.51 12.80
CA SER A 284 -11.66 46.34 13.62
C SER A 284 -13.20 46.33 13.48
N ASN A 285 -13.85 45.49 12.67
CA ASN A 285 -15.29 45.61 12.37
C ASN A 285 -16.13 44.34 12.68
N SER A 286 -15.58 43.32 13.33
CA SER A 286 -16.37 42.11 13.70
C SER A 286 -16.09 41.63 15.13
N ILE A 287 -16.23 42.55 16.09
CA ILE A 287 -15.87 42.33 17.51
C ILE A 287 -16.92 41.51 18.30
N GLN A 288 -18.05 41.09 17.71
CA GLN A 288 -19.08 40.36 18.45
C GLN A 288 -18.96 38.81 18.45
N ARG A 289 -17.89 38.20 17.91
CA ARG A 289 -17.71 36.72 17.95
C ARG A 289 -16.41 36.24 18.60
N THR A 290 -15.76 37.08 19.41
CA THR A 290 -14.42 36.80 19.96
C THR A 290 -14.39 36.23 21.38
N SER A 291 -15.53 36.05 22.05
CA SER A 291 -15.57 35.51 23.42
C SER A 291 -15.16 34.02 23.52
N CYS A 292 -15.31 33.23 22.45
CA CYS A 292 -14.83 31.84 22.43
C CYS A 292 -13.32 31.71 22.16
N PHE A 293 -12.70 32.71 21.53
CA PHE A 293 -11.30 32.65 21.10
C PHE A 293 -10.33 32.87 22.28
N ASP A 294 -10.64 33.81 23.18
CA ASP A 294 -9.83 34.03 24.39
C ASP A 294 -9.89 32.84 25.36
N GLY A 295 -11.03 32.16 25.44
CA GLY A 295 -11.22 30.98 26.29
C GLY A 295 -10.39 29.78 25.82
N CYS A 296 -10.44 29.43 24.53
CA CYS A 296 -9.68 28.30 23.99
C CYS A 296 -8.17 28.53 24.00
N PHE A 297 -7.71 29.77 23.78
CA PHE A 297 -6.28 30.07 23.81
C PHE A 297 -5.71 29.97 25.23
N ARG A 298 -6.45 30.42 26.25
CA ARG A 298 -6.08 30.20 27.66
C ARG A 298 -6.07 28.71 28.02
N TYR A 299 -7.06 27.94 27.56
CA TYR A 299 -7.17 26.51 27.88
C TYR A 299 -6.06 25.66 27.24
N SER A 300 -5.64 25.98 26.00
CA SER A 300 -4.55 25.28 25.32
C SER A 300 -3.18 25.56 25.95
N LYS A 301 -2.98 26.75 26.54
CA LYS A 301 -1.75 27.11 27.23
C LYS A 301 -1.62 26.40 28.58
N THR A 302 -2.71 26.23 29.32
CA THR A 302 -2.71 25.55 30.62
C THR A 302 -2.53 24.03 30.54
N ASN A 303 -2.82 23.39 29.40
CA ASN A 303 -2.69 21.92 29.27
C ASN A 303 -1.36 21.44 28.65
N TYR A 304 -0.46 22.36 28.29
CA TYR A 304 0.88 22.02 27.76
C TYR A 304 2.03 22.38 28.73
N GLU A 305 1.71 22.95 29.91
CA GLU A 305 2.67 23.22 31.00
C GLU A 305 2.48 22.25 32.18
N SER A 306 2.08 21.00 31.93
CA SER A 306 1.98 19.93 32.95
C SER A 306 2.56 18.63 32.44
#